data_AF-C8XFH0-F1
#
_entry.id   AF-C8XFH0-F1
#
_cell.length_a   1.000
_cell.length_b   1.000
_cell.length_c   1.000
_cell.angle_alpha   90.00
_cell.angle_beta   90.00
_cell.angle_gamma   90.00
#
_symmetry.space_group_name_H-M   'P 1'
#
loop_
_entity.id
_entity.type
_entity.pdbx_description
1 polymer ?
#
loop_
_entity_poly.entity_id
_entity_poly.type
_entity_poly.pdbx_seq_one_letter_code
_entity_poly.pdbx_strand_id
1 'polypeptide(L)'
;MKRAAAPAQAPRPGALTKHDFEALARFRSGIRRYLRFSEETVRAHGVTPQQYQLLLALKGFPDREWATVRELADRLQLRHHSVVELVNRAQARGLVDRGPHPDDARMVRIQLTEDGEQTLAHLSALHRDELRRLDASLAPPTWPDQRPDDPTVQTESIGQPQPAKADMLKSSLTALARHQLAIATSVSSGRSASTVFGGHENVLRQTMIALVAGNKLSEHENPGEATVHVLQGRVRLASAGEAWEGSPGDLLIVPDRRHDLVALEDAVVLLTVAKRK
;
A
#
# COMPACT_ATOMS: atom_id res chain seq x y z
N MET A 1 21.66 60.46 -9.14
CA MET A 1 20.56 59.73 -8.46
C MET A 1 20.63 58.26 -8.87
N LYS A 2 21.22 57.39 -8.05
CA LYS A 2 21.32 55.94 -8.31
C LYS A 2 20.05 55.26 -7.77
N ARG A 3 19.27 54.61 -8.64
CA ARG A 3 18.17 53.73 -8.23
C ARG A 3 18.77 52.51 -7.51
N ALA A 4 18.44 52.35 -6.24
CA ALA A 4 18.76 51.15 -5.48
C ALA A 4 17.96 49.97 -6.05
N ALA A 5 18.65 48.88 -6.40
CA ALA A 5 18.02 47.62 -6.77
C ALA A 5 17.31 47.04 -5.54
N ALA A 6 16.04 46.69 -5.70
CA ALA A 6 15.27 46.01 -4.67
C ALA A 6 15.96 44.65 -4.33
N PRO A 7 16.04 44.26 -3.05
CA PRO A 7 16.65 43.00 -2.69
C PRO A 7 15.86 41.83 -3.28
N ALA A 8 16.57 40.84 -3.82
CA ALA A 8 15.98 39.59 -4.30
C ALA A 8 15.17 38.95 -3.16
N GLN A 9 13.88 38.76 -3.37
CA GLN A 9 12.98 38.16 -2.39
C GLN A 9 13.45 36.73 -2.07
N ALA A 10 13.65 36.45 -0.79
CA ALA A 10 13.94 35.11 -0.29
C ALA A 10 12.81 34.12 -0.69
N PRO A 11 13.12 32.85 -0.98
CA PRO A 11 12.11 31.85 -1.35
C PRO A 11 11.09 31.65 -0.22
N ARG A 12 9.79 31.67 -0.56
CA ARG A 12 8.69 31.52 0.41
C ARG A 12 8.72 30.12 1.03
N PRO A 13 8.62 29.97 2.36
CA PRO A 13 8.43 28.65 2.98
C PRO A 13 7.09 28.06 2.51
N GLY A 14 7.09 26.81 2.05
CA GLY A 14 5.90 26.10 1.53
C GLY A 14 5.79 25.98 0.00
N ALA A 15 6.81 26.36 -0.77
CA ALA A 15 6.79 26.14 -2.21
C ALA A 15 7.07 24.66 -2.56
N LEU A 16 6.14 24.02 -3.26
CA LEU A 16 6.31 22.65 -3.79
C LEU A 16 7.59 22.56 -4.63
N THR A 17 8.38 21.53 -4.35
CA THR A 17 9.59 21.20 -5.08
C THR A 17 9.26 20.52 -6.41
N LYS A 18 10.22 20.47 -7.34
CA LYS A 18 10.10 19.66 -8.56
C LYS A 18 9.75 18.19 -8.24
N HIS A 19 10.30 17.64 -7.16
CA HIS A 19 10.01 16.28 -6.73
C HIS A 19 8.54 16.09 -6.33
N ASP A 20 7.94 17.08 -5.67
CA ASP A 20 6.52 17.05 -5.34
C ASP A 20 5.65 17.03 -6.61
N PHE A 21 6.02 17.83 -7.62
CA PHE A 21 5.34 17.82 -8.92
C PHE A 21 5.51 16.50 -9.67
N GLU A 22 6.70 15.87 -9.61
CA GLU A 22 6.93 14.54 -10.19
C GLU A 22 6.08 13.47 -9.49
N ALA A 23 5.98 13.53 -8.16
CA ALA A 23 5.17 12.62 -7.38
C ALA A 23 3.67 12.78 -7.67
N LEU A 24 3.19 14.03 -7.76
CA LEU A 24 1.83 14.38 -8.18
C LEU A 24 1.53 13.91 -9.62
N ALA A 25 2.47 14.11 -10.55
CA ALA A 25 2.31 13.71 -11.94
C ALA A 25 2.24 12.19 -12.07
N ARG A 26 3.11 11.45 -11.38
CA ARG A 26 3.08 9.97 -11.29
C ARG A 26 1.72 9.50 -10.79
N PHE A 27 1.26 10.02 -9.64
CA PHE A 27 -0.01 9.62 -9.03
C PHE A 27 -1.21 9.90 -9.94
N ARG A 28 -1.30 11.12 -10.50
CA ARG A 28 -2.37 11.48 -11.46
C ARG A 28 -2.34 10.63 -12.72
N SER A 29 -1.15 10.29 -13.22
CA SER A 29 -0.99 9.39 -14.37
C SER A 29 -1.46 7.97 -14.04
N GLY A 30 -1.11 7.47 -12.85
CA GLY A 30 -1.58 6.19 -12.32
C GLY A 30 -3.11 6.12 -12.27
N ILE A 31 -3.77 7.14 -11.69
CA ILE A 31 -5.23 7.21 -11.63
C ILE A 31 -5.83 7.16 -13.05
N ARG A 32 -5.35 8.00 -13.97
CA ARG A 32 -5.88 8.04 -15.34
C ARG A 32 -5.68 6.72 -16.08
N ARG A 33 -4.54 6.05 -15.89
CA ARG A 33 -4.25 4.76 -16.51
C ARG A 33 -5.20 3.69 -15.99
N TYR A 34 -5.42 3.65 -14.67
CA TYR A 34 -6.37 2.72 -14.06
C TYR A 34 -7.81 2.97 -14.53
N LEU A 35 -8.27 4.23 -14.54
CA LEU A 35 -9.61 4.57 -15.00
C LEU A 35 -9.83 4.19 -16.46
N ARG A 36 -8.85 4.45 -17.33
CA ARG A 36 -8.92 4.03 -18.75
C ARG A 36 -9.02 2.52 -18.89
N PHE A 37 -8.14 1.78 -18.21
CA PHE A 37 -8.20 0.32 -18.19
C PHE A 37 -9.56 -0.18 -17.71
N SER A 38 -10.08 0.42 -16.63
CA SER A 38 -11.38 0.07 -16.06
C SER A 38 -12.50 0.26 -17.08
N GLU A 39 -12.56 1.44 -17.72
CA GLU A 39 -13.56 1.75 -18.74
C GLU A 39 -13.50 0.80 -19.94
N GLU A 40 -12.31 0.52 -20.46
CA GLU A 40 -12.12 -0.41 -21.58
C GLU A 40 -12.54 -1.84 -21.19
N THR A 41 -12.13 -2.30 -20.01
CA THR A 41 -12.41 -3.64 -19.50
C THR A 41 -13.89 -3.88 -19.29
N VAL A 42 -14.58 -2.97 -18.58
CA VAL A 42 -16.02 -3.17 -18.28
C VAL A 42 -16.85 -3.11 -19.55
N ARG A 43 -16.51 -2.20 -20.48
CA ARG A 43 -17.22 -2.08 -21.78
C ARG A 43 -17.04 -3.31 -22.65
N ALA A 44 -15.84 -3.91 -22.66
CA ALA A 44 -15.59 -5.17 -23.37
C ALA A 44 -16.46 -6.33 -22.86
N HIS A 45 -16.93 -6.25 -21.61
CA HIS A 45 -17.85 -7.22 -21.00
C HIS A 45 -19.31 -6.72 -20.99
N GLY A 46 -19.64 -5.73 -21.81
CA GLY A 46 -21.00 -5.21 -21.97
C GLY A 46 -21.50 -4.38 -20.78
N VAL A 47 -20.67 -4.05 -19.80
CA VAL A 47 -21.03 -3.27 -18.61
C VAL A 47 -20.57 -1.81 -18.77
N THR A 48 -21.41 -0.85 -18.41
CA THR A 48 -20.97 0.56 -18.40
C THR A 48 -20.12 0.84 -17.15
N PRO A 49 -19.20 1.82 -17.19
CA PRO A 49 -18.39 2.18 -16.01
C PRO A 49 -19.24 2.51 -14.78
N GLN A 50 -20.35 3.23 -14.97
CA GLN A 50 -21.27 3.56 -13.89
C GLN A 50 -22.02 2.33 -13.36
N GLN A 51 -22.38 1.37 -14.22
CA GLN A 51 -22.98 0.11 -13.75
C GLN A 51 -22.00 -0.68 -12.92
N TYR A 52 -20.75 -0.81 -13.34
CA TYR A 52 -19.72 -1.48 -12.54
C TYR A 52 -19.54 -0.80 -11.16
N GLN A 53 -19.49 0.54 -11.13
CA GLN A 53 -19.43 1.28 -9.87
C GLN A 53 -20.66 1.04 -8.99
N LEU A 54 -21.88 0.96 -9.57
CA LEU A 54 -23.10 0.60 -8.85
C LEU A 54 -22.99 -0.79 -8.21
N LEU A 55 -22.58 -1.81 -8.97
CA LEU A 55 -22.46 -3.18 -8.47
C LEU A 55 -21.43 -3.26 -7.33
N LEU A 56 -20.27 -2.62 -7.52
CA LEU A 56 -19.22 -2.57 -6.50
C LEU A 56 -19.67 -1.79 -5.26
N ALA A 57 -20.41 -0.69 -5.43
CA ALA A 57 -20.97 0.08 -4.33
C ALA A 57 -21.97 -0.74 -3.51
N LEU A 58 -22.82 -1.54 -4.17
CA LEU A 58 -23.76 -2.47 -3.54
C LEU A 58 -23.01 -3.54 -2.73
N LYS A 59 -22.09 -4.27 -3.37
CA LYS A 59 -21.35 -5.36 -2.72
C LYS A 59 -20.44 -4.88 -1.58
N GLY A 60 -19.98 -3.63 -1.66
CA GLY A 60 -19.10 -3.02 -0.68
C GLY A 60 -19.79 -2.42 0.54
N PHE A 61 -21.12 -2.58 0.72
CA PHE A 61 -21.77 -2.16 1.97
C PHE A 61 -21.39 -3.11 3.10
N PRO A 62 -20.97 -2.58 4.27
CA PRO A 62 -20.66 -3.43 5.42
C PRO A 62 -21.94 -4.09 5.95
N ASP A 63 -21.80 -5.33 6.41
CA ASP A 63 -22.80 -6.09 7.18
C ASP A 63 -24.13 -6.42 6.48
N ARG A 64 -24.28 -6.09 5.18
CA ARG A 64 -25.48 -6.42 4.40
C ARG A 64 -25.21 -6.48 2.89
N GLU A 65 -26.05 -7.25 2.20
CA GLU A 65 -25.98 -7.48 0.74
C GLU A 65 -26.94 -6.59 -0.06
N TRP A 66 -27.39 -5.48 0.51
CA TRP A 66 -28.34 -4.56 -0.13
C TRP A 66 -28.08 -3.10 0.25
N ALA A 67 -28.59 -2.18 -0.55
CA ALA A 67 -28.57 -0.74 -0.25
C ALA A 67 -29.83 -0.04 -0.77
N THR A 68 -30.14 1.13 -0.21
CA THR A 68 -31.17 2.03 -0.75
C THR A 68 -30.60 2.93 -1.84
N VAL A 69 -31.48 3.50 -2.67
CA VAL A 69 -31.08 4.48 -3.71
C VAL A 69 -30.38 5.70 -3.10
N ARG A 70 -30.80 6.14 -1.90
CA ARG A 70 -30.19 7.27 -1.21
C ARG A 70 -28.73 6.98 -0.87
N GLU A 71 -28.46 5.83 -0.25
CA GLU A 71 -27.11 5.44 0.15
C GLU A 71 -26.20 5.21 -1.08
N LEU A 72 -26.76 4.69 -2.17
CA LEU A 72 -26.05 4.56 -3.44
C LEU A 72 -25.74 5.91 -4.07
N ALA A 73 -26.64 6.89 -3.98
CA ALA A 73 -26.38 8.26 -4.45
C ALA A 73 -25.24 8.91 -3.67
N ASP A 74 -25.23 8.78 -2.35
CA ASP A 74 -24.17 9.29 -1.50
C ASP A 74 -22.82 8.60 -1.82
N ARG A 75 -22.81 7.28 -1.95
CA ARG A 75 -21.56 6.52 -2.22
C ARG A 75 -21.02 6.75 -3.63
N LEU A 76 -21.88 6.88 -4.64
CA LEU A 76 -21.50 7.15 -6.02
C LEU A 76 -21.25 8.64 -6.30
N GLN A 77 -21.58 9.53 -5.35
CA GLN A 77 -21.52 10.99 -5.52
C GLN A 77 -22.36 11.45 -6.73
N LEU A 78 -23.54 10.84 -6.90
CA LEU A 78 -24.48 11.12 -7.99
C LEU A 78 -25.79 11.70 -7.47
N ARG A 79 -26.52 12.40 -8.35
CA ARG A 79 -27.87 12.89 -8.01
C ARG A 79 -28.83 11.70 -7.91
N HIS A 80 -29.78 11.78 -6.98
CA HIS A 80 -30.74 10.70 -6.72
C HIS A 80 -31.43 10.16 -7.98
N HIS A 81 -31.98 11.05 -8.83
CA HIS A 81 -32.63 10.65 -10.08
C HIS A 81 -31.68 9.91 -11.05
N SER A 82 -30.40 10.29 -11.08
CA SER A 82 -29.41 9.62 -11.92
C SER A 82 -29.13 8.19 -11.43
N VAL A 83 -29.16 7.96 -10.12
CA VAL A 83 -29.03 6.61 -9.54
C VAL A 83 -30.28 5.78 -9.78
N VAL A 84 -31.49 6.37 -9.69
CA VAL A 84 -32.73 5.67 -10.04
C VAL A 84 -32.65 5.12 -11.47
N GLU A 85 -32.25 5.96 -12.43
CA GLU A 85 -32.07 5.54 -13.83
C GLU A 85 -30.95 4.52 -14.01
N LEU A 86 -29.85 4.65 -13.27
CA LEU A 86 -28.75 3.69 -13.29
C LEU A 86 -29.20 2.31 -12.79
N VAL A 87 -29.97 2.26 -11.71
CA VAL A 87 -30.56 1.03 -11.16
C VAL A 87 -31.60 0.46 -12.13
N ASN A 88 -32.48 1.28 -12.72
CA ASN A 88 -33.45 0.83 -13.73
C ASN A 88 -32.74 0.10 -14.89
N ARG A 89 -31.65 0.69 -15.42
CA ARG A 89 -30.86 0.09 -16.50
C ARG A 89 -30.11 -1.16 -16.07
N ALA A 90 -29.62 -1.22 -14.83
CA ALA A 90 -28.96 -2.42 -14.30
C ALA A 90 -29.97 -3.57 -14.11
N GLN A 91 -31.17 -3.27 -13.61
CA GLN A 91 -32.25 -4.25 -13.44
C GLN A 91 -32.76 -4.77 -14.77
N ALA A 92 -32.93 -3.90 -15.78
CA ALA A 92 -33.30 -4.31 -17.13
C ALA A 92 -32.27 -5.25 -17.79
N ARG A 93 -31.03 -5.26 -17.28
CA ARG A 93 -29.95 -6.18 -17.69
C ARG A 93 -29.82 -7.40 -16.78
N GLY A 94 -30.71 -7.57 -15.81
CA GLY A 94 -30.66 -8.68 -14.86
C GLY A 94 -29.49 -8.63 -13.89
N LEU A 95 -28.86 -7.47 -13.67
CA LEU A 95 -27.69 -7.35 -12.77
C LEU A 95 -28.07 -7.03 -11.32
N VAL A 96 -29.25 -6.45 -11.10
CA VAL A 96 -29.75 -6.07 -9.76
C VAL A 96 -31.24 -6.31 -9.68
N ASP A 97 -31.72 -6.53 -8.46
CA ASP A 97 -33.14 -6.66 -8.14
C ASP A 97 -33.59 -5.65 -7.09
N ARG A 98 -34.89 -5.34 -7.12
CA ARG A 98 -35.60 -4.50 -6.15
C ARG A 98 -36.48 -5.36 -5.26
N GLY A 99 -36.39 -5.13 -3.95
CA GLY A 99 -37.25 -5.78 -2.98
C GLY A 99 -37.78 -4.79 -1.93
N PRO A 100 -38.81 -5.20 -1.16
CA PRO A 100 -39.24 -4.44 0.01
C PRO A 100 -38.10 -4.37 1.03
N HIS A 101 -37.94 -3.22 1.68
CA HIS A 101 -37.02 -3.08 2.80
C HIS A 101 -37.55 -3.87 4.01
N PRO A 102 -36.68 -4.59 4.76
CA PRO A 102 -37.11 -5.48 5.85
C PRO A 102 -37.90 -4.76 6.96
N ASP A 103 -37.49 -3.53 7.30
CA ASP A 103 -38.04 -2.80 8.45
C ASP A 103 -38.98 -1.62 8.09
N ASP A 104 -39.05 -1.25 6.81
CA ASP A 104 -39.84 -0.08 6.36
C ASP A 104 -40.41 -0.30 4.96
N ALA A 105 -41.70 -0.58 4.87
CA ALA A 105 -42.38 -0.83 3.60
C ALA A 105 -42.34 0.37 2.62
N ARG A 106 -41.95 1.57 3.06
CA ARG A 106 -41.80 2.76 2.20
C ARG A 106 -40.45 2.82 1.50
N MET A 107 -39.49 2.01 1.92
CA MET A 107 -38.16 1.95 1.34
C MET A 107 -38.01 0.73 0.44
N VAL A 108 -37.23 0.90 -0.64
CA VAL A 108 -36.88 -0.16 -1.57
C VAL A 108 -35.41 -0.50 -1.38
N ARG A 109 -35.12 -1.78 -1.14
CA ARG A 109 -33.75 -2.29 -1.14
C ARG A 109 -33.36 -2.72 -2.55
N ILE A 110 -32.13 -2.41 -2.93
CA ILE A 110 -31.48 -2.86 -4.15
C ILE A 110 -30.44 -3.90 -3.75
N GLN A 111 -30.41 -5.03 -4.45
CA GLN A 111 -29.44 -6.11 -4.22
C GLN A 111 -28.91 -6.64 -5.56
N LEU A 112 -27.75 -7.28 -5.54
CA LEU A 112 -27.25 -7.97 -6.72
C LEU A 112 -28.10 -9.21 -7.01
N THR A 113 -28.30 -9.50 -8.30
CA THR A 113 -28.75 -10.83 -8.74
C THR A 113 -27.56 -11.79 -8.76
N GLU A 114 -27.81 -13.07 -9.02
CA GLU A 114 -26.74 -14.04 -9.25
C GLU A 114 -25.85 -13.65 -10.45
N ASP A 115 -26.45 -13.24 -11.57
CA ASP A 115 -25.72 -12.73 -12.74
C ASP A 115 -24.91 -11.47 -12.40
N GLY A 116 -25.45 -10.59 -11.54
CA GLY A 116 -24.77 -9.40 -11.04
C GLY A 116 -23.54 -9.74 -10.21
N GLU A 117 -23.65 -10.72 -9.30
CA GLU A 117 -22.56 -11.22 -8.48
C GLU A 117 -21.45 -11.84 -9.33
N GLN A 118 -21.80 -12.72 -10.28
CA GLN A 118 -20.84 -13.36 -11.17
C GLN A 118 -20.10 -12.33 -12.05
N THR A 119 -20.85 -11.38 -12.62
CA THR A 119 -20.30 -10.28 -13.41
C THR A 119 -19.33 -9.44 -12.58
N LEU A 120 -19.75 -9.05 -11.36
CA LEU A 120 -18.92 -8.25 -10.47
C LEU A 120 -17.66 -9.00 -10.04
N ALA A 121 -17.76 -10.27 -9.66
CA ALA A 121 -16.63 -11.08 -9.23
C ALA A 121 -15.55 -11.18 -10.32
N HIS A 122 -15.97 -11.48 -11.56
CA HIS A 122 -15.08 -11.54 -12.72
C HIS A 122 -14.38 -10.19 -12.97
N LEU A 123 -15.16 -9.11 -13.09
CA LEU A 123 -14.60 -7.78 -13.32
C LEU A 123 -13.69 -7.32 -12.18
N SER A 124 -14.05 -7.58 -10.92
CA SER A 124 -13.25 -7.19 -9.75
C SER A 124 -11.90 -7.91 -9.73
N ALA A 125 -11.85 -9.17 -10.17
CA ALA A 125 -10.59 -9.92 -10.29
C ALA A 125 -9.64 -9.26 -11.31
N LEU A 126 -10.15 -8.86 -12.48
CA LEU A 126 -9.37 -8.15 -13.50
C LEU A 126 -8.84 -6.80 -12.99
N HIS A 127 -9.68 -6.05 -12.26
CA HIS A 127 -9.29 -4.77 -11.66
C HIS A 127 -8.24 -4.95 -10.57
N ARG A 128 -8.39 -5.97 -9.71
CA ARG A 128 -7.41 -6.32 -8.68
C ARG A 128 -6.05 -6.63 -9.30
N ASP A 129 -6.03 -7.38 -10.40
CA ASP A 129 -4.78 -7.74 -11.07
C ASP A 129 -4.14 -6.52 -11.76
N GLU A 130 -4.92 -5.60 -12.31
CA GLU A 130 -4.39 -4.33 -12.80
C GLU A 130 -3.85 -3.44 -11.67
N LEU A 131 -4.57 -3.32 -10.54
CA LEU A 131 -4.08 -2.59 -9.38
C LEU A 131 -2.74 -3.14 -8.88
N ARG A 132 -2.57 -4.46 -8.87
CA ARG A 132 -1.29 -5.12 -8.53
C ARG A 132 -0.17 -4.80 -9.51
N ARG A 133 -0.48 -4.58 -10.79
CA ARG A 133 0.49 -4.13 -11.81
C ARG A 133 0.83 -2.65 -11.68
N LEU A 134 -0.13 -1.83 -11.24
CA LEU A 134 0.01 -0.38 -11.11
C LEU A 134 0.53 0.08 -9.74
N ASP A 135 0.61 -0.81 -8.75
CA ASP A 135 0.95 -0.60 -7.33
C ASP A 135 1.85 0.64 -7.06
N ALA A 136 3.07 0.67 -7.60
CA ALA A 136 4.01 1.78 -7.38
C ALA A 136 3.60 3.13 -8.01
N SER A 137 2.72 3.14 -9.02
CA SER A 137 2.22 4.34 -9.70
C SER A 137 0.99 4.96 -9.03
N LEU A 138 0.22 4.16 -8.29
CA LEU A 138 -0.99 4.58 -7.57
C LEU A 138 -0.72 4.91 -6.09
N ALA A 139 0.47 4.63 -5.57
CA ALA A 139 0.84 5.06 -4.22
C ALA A 139 0.74 6.60 -4.09
N PRO A 140 -0.03 7.12 -3.11
CA PRO A 140 -0.12 8.54 -2.84
C PRO A 140 1.27 9.17 -2.67
N PRO A 141 1.48 10.42 -3.12
CA PRO A 141 2.70 11.13 -2.79
C PRO A 141 2.79 11.30 -1.26
N THR A 142 3.95 10.99 -0.70
CA THR A 142 4.28 11.32 0.69
C THR A 142 4.90 12.71 0.70
N TRP A 143 4.23 13.67 1.32
CA TRP A 143 4.86 14.96 1.60
C TRP A 143 5.60 14.85 2.93
N PRO A 144 6.87 15.23 3.02
CA PRO A 144 7.45 15.51 4.33
C PRO A 144 6.62 16.65 4.91
N ASP A 145 5.93 16.36 6.02
CA ASP A 145 5.00 17.28 6.67
C ASP A 145 5.78 18.54 7.07
N GLN A 146 5.67 19.61 6.28
CA GLN A 146 6.03 20.95 6.72
C GLN A 146 4.79 21.56 7.34
N ARG A 147 4.52 21.18 8.58
CA ARG A 147 3.58 21.89 9.43
C ARG A 147 4.39 22.72 10.44
N PRO A 148 4.47 24.05 10.29
CA PRO A 148 4.89 24.92 11.38
C PRO A 148 3.75 24.95 12.41
N ASP A 149 4.11 24.69 13.67
CA ASP A 149 3.38 24.99 14.91
C ASP A 149 2.05 24.26 15.18
N ASP A 150 2.15 23.12 15.88
CA ASP A 150 1.18 22.71 16.90
C ASP A 150 1.93 22.68 18.27
N PRO A 151 1.63 23.60 19.21
CA PRO A 151 2.48 23.85 20.38
C PRO A 151 2.35 22.81 21.51
N THR A 152 1.85 21.60 21.27
CA THR A 152 1.46 20.68 22.36
C THR A 152 2.14 19.31 22.43
N VAL A 153 3.25 19.08 21.73
CA VAL A 153 4.04 17.85 21.96
C VAL A 153 5.51 18.20 22.18
N GLN A 154 5.86 18.42 23.43
CA GLN A 154 7.25 18.37 23.88
C GLN A 154 7.71 16.91 23.80
N THR A 155 8.55 16.59 22.83
CA THR A 155 9.38 15.38 22.86
C THR A 155 10.76 15.77 22.39
N GLU A 156 11.72 15.60 23.28
CA GLU A 156 13.10 16.04 23.15
C GLU A 156 13.74 15.51 21.86
N SER A 157 14.21 16.43 21.01
CA SER A 157 14.93 16.13 19.78
C SER A 157 16.40 15.87 20.10
N ILE A 158 16.81 14.60 20.05
CA ILE A 158 18.22 14.24 19.92
C ILE A 158 18.62 14.59 18.48
N GLY A 159 19.49 15.59 18.34
CA GLY A 159 19.92 16.13 17.06
C GLY A 159 20.49 15.05 16.14
N GLN A 160 19.97 14.98 14.92
CA GLN A 160 20.61 14.23 13.83
C GLN A 160 21.40 15.17 12.93
N PRO A 161 22.70 14.90 12.66
CA PRO A 161 23.44 15.61 11.65
C PRO A 161 22.90 15.23 10.27
N GLN A 162 22.60 16.23 9.45
CA GLN A 162 22.13 16.04 8.08
C GLN A 162 23.31 15.62 7.18
N PRO A 163 23.29 14.43 6.54
CA PRO A 163 24.34 14.06 5.61
C PRO A 163 24.18 14.84 4.29
N ALA A 164 25.31 15.29 3.76
CA ALA A 164 25.44 16.00 2.49
C ALA A 164 24.86 15.18 1.32
N LYS A 165 24.29 15.89 0.33
CA LYS A 165 23.72 15.38 -0.93
C LYS A 165 24.51 14.20 -1.51
N ALA A 166 24.00 12.99 -1.30
CA ALA A 166 24.33 11.81 -2.10
C ALA A 166 23.19 11.58 -3.09
N ASP A 167 23.50 11.11 -4.30
CA ASP A 167 22.52 10.71 -5.30
C ASP A 167 21.50 9.74 -4.68
N MET A 168 20.24 10.16 -4.56
CA MET A 168 19.20 9.40 -3.88
C MET A 168 18.75 8.23 -4.75
N LEU A 169 19.19 7.02 -4.43
CA LEU A 169 18.71 5.78 -5.05
C LEU A 169 17.41 5.31 -4.38
N LYS A 170 16.31 5.29 -5.15
CA LYS A 170 14.99 4.82 -4.69
C LYS A 170 14.75 3.36 -5.10
N SER A 171 14.55 2.48 -4.12
CA SER A 171 14.18 1.07 -4.32
C SER A 171 12.81 0.78 -3.67
N SER A 172 11.93 0.05 -4.36
CA SER A 172 10.65 -0.40 -3.78
C SER A 172 10.88 -1.68 -2.98
N LEU A 173 10.79 -1.57 -1.65
CA LEU A 173 10.90 -2.73 -0.76
C LEU A 173 9.76 -3.73 -0.98
N THR A 174 8.54 -3.26 -1.27
CA THR A 174 7.39 -4.13 -1.56
C THR A 174 7.60 -4.97 -2.82
N ALA A 175 8.11 -4.38 -3.90
CA ALA A 175 8.38 -5.12 -5.14
C ALA A 175 9.53 -6.12 -4.95
N LEU A 176 10.59 -5.70 -4.26
CA LEU A 176 11.72 -6.58 -3.96
C LEU A 176 11.30 -7.72 -3.04
N ALA A 177 10.43 -7.48 -2.05
CA ALA A 177 9.92 -8.50 -1.14
C ALA A 177 9.16 -9.59 -1.89
N ARG A 178 8.22 -9.19 -2.76
CA ARG A 178 7.50 -10.13 -3.64
C ARG A 178 8.44 -10.96 -4.49
N HIS A 179 9.46 -10.32 -5.08
CA HIS A 179 10.42 -11.00 -5.93
C HIS A 179 11.28 -12.01 -5.14
N GLN A 180 11.80 -11.61 -3.99
CA GLN A 180 12.61 -12.48 -3.13
C GLN A 180 11.80 -13.65 -2.58
N LEU A 181 10.54 -13.43 -2.20
CA LEU A 181 9.67 -14.51 -1.73
C LEU A 181 9.37 -15.52 -2.86
N ALA A 182 9.11 -15.06 -4.08
CA ALA A 182 8.93 -15.93 -5.24
C ALA A 182 10.18 -16.77 -5.56
N ILE A 183 11.38 -16.22 -5.36
CA ILE A 183 12.62 -17.00 -5.49
C ILE A 183 12.70 -18.02 -4.36
N ALA A 184 12.51 -17.60 -3.11
CA ALA A 184 12.63 -18.45 -1.92
C ALA A 184 11.72 -19.69 -1.99
N THR A 185 10.49 -19.54 -2.51
CA THR A 185 9.55 -20.66 -2.69
C THR A 185 9.94 -21.63 -3.83
N SER A 186 10.78 -21.19 -4.77
CA SER A 186 11.21 -21.99 -5.92
C SER A 186 12.52 -22.75 -5.71
N VAL A 187 13.30 -22.40 -4.67
CA VAL A 187 14.61 -23.00 -4.39
C VAL A 187 14.52 -23.97 -3.20
N SER A 188 15.27 -25.07 -3.26
CA SER A 188 15.25 -26.11 -2.22
C SER A 188 15.74 -25.64 -0.84
N SER A 189 16.47 -24.52 -0.79
CA SER A 189 16.94 -23.90 0.45
C SER A 189 15.81 -23.18 1.22
N GLY A 190 14.65 -22.95 0.59
CA GLY A 190 13.53 -22.23 1.19
C GLY A 190 13.84 -20.78 1.56
N ARG A 191 14.91 -20.20 0.99
CA ARG A 191 15.36 -18.84 1.33
C ARG A 191 15.98 -18.11 0.13
N SER A 192 15.77 -16.80 0.09
CA SER A 192 16.41 -15.89 -0.85
C SER A 192 16.77 -14.58 -0.17
N ALA A 193 17.82 -13.90 -0.63
CA ALA A 193 18.24 -12.63 -0.07
C ALA A 193 18.82 -11.69 -1.12
N SER A 194 18.62 -10.38 -0.92
CA SER A 194 19.23 -9.33 -1.73
C SER A 194 19.66 -8.17 -0.85
N THR A 195 20.90 -7.71 -1.04
CA THR A 195 21.36 -6.48 -0.39
C THR A 195 20.63 -5.29 -1.02
N VAL A 196 19.91 -4.51 -0.21
CA VAL A 196 19.20 -3.30 -0.62
C VAL A 196 20.13 -2.09 -0.61
N PHE A 197 20.95 -2.01 0.44
CA PHE A 197 21.91 -0.94 0.63
C PHE A 197 23.14 -1.50 1.36
N GLY A 198 24.32 -1.01 1.03
CA GLY A 198 25.58 -1.42 1.67
C GLY A 198 26.63 -1.93 0.68
N GLY A 199 27.72 -2.48 1.21
CA GLY A 199 28.90 -2.93 0.46
C GLY A 199 30.08 -3.15 1.39
N HIS A 200 31.28 -3.44 0.86
CA HIS A 200 32.49 -3.55 1.69
C HIS A 200 32.86 -2.19 2.34
N GLU A 201 32.63 -1.10 1.63
CA GLU A 201 32.95 0.28 2.02
C GLU A 201 31.94 0.90 3.03
N ASN A 202 30.77 0.28 3.23
CA ASN A 202 29.67 0.89 3.99
C ASN A 202 29.54 0.30 5.40
N VAL A 203 29.37 1.19 6.39
CA VAL A 203 29.09 0.86 7.79
C VAL A 203 27.70 0.22 7.92
N LEU A 204 26.68 0.86 7.34
CA LEU A 204 25.32 0.34 7.33
C LEU A 204 25.12 -0.63 6.15
N ARG A 205 24.53 -1.78 6.43
CA ARG A 205 24.07 -2.75 5.44
C ARG A 205 22.61 -3.07 5.69
N GLN A 206 21.79 -2.96 4.64
CA GLN A 206 20.41 -3.41 4.64
C GLN A 206 20.26 -4.58 3.67
N THR A 207 19.77 -5.70 4.15
CA THR A 207 19.57 -6.93 3.38
C THR A 207 18.11 -7.35 3.50
N MET A 208 17.45 -7.51 2.37
CA MET A 208 16.14 -8.13 2.31
C MET A 208 16.30 -9.63 2.31
N ILE A 209 15.55 -10.31 3.16
CA ILE A 209 15.60 -11.75 3.32
C ILE A 209 14.19 -12.29 3.26
N ALA A 210 13.95 -13.25 2.36
CA ALA A 210 12.72 -14.00 2.26
C ALA A 210 12.96 -15.44 2.73
N LEU A 211 12.03 -15.95 3.53
CA LEU A 211 12.07 -17.27 4.14
C LEU A 211 10.70 -17.94 3.95
N VAL A 212 10.69 -19.16 3.44
CA VAL A 212 9.50 -20.02 3.42
C VAL A 212 9.24 -20.53 4.83
N ALA A 213 7.97 -20.72 5.20
CA ALA A 213 7.57 -21.22 6.51
C ALA A 213 8.40 -22.43 6.96
N GLY A 214 8.85 -22.41 8.22
CA GLY A 214 9.70 -23.43 8.82
C GLY A 214 11.20 -23.30 8.51
N ASN A 215 11.61 -22.47 7.55
CA ASN A 215 13.02 -22.21 7.28
C ASN A 215 13.60 -21.18 8.24
N LYS A 216 14.93 -21.22 8.39
CA LYS A 216 15.66 -20.39 9.35
C LYS A 216 16.93 -19.76 8.80
N LEU A 217 17.26 -18.57 9.30
CA LEU A 217 18.62 -18.10 9.36
C LEU A 217 19.28 -18.77 10.55
N SER A 218 20.31 -19.57 10.27
CA SER A 218 21.01 -20.34 11.29
C SER A 218 21.64 -19.42 12.33
N GLU A 219 21.84 -19.96 13.53
CA GLU A 219 22.42 -19.23 14.64
C GLU A 219 23.77 -18.60 14.26
N HIS A 220 23.89 -17.29 14.49
CA HIS A 220 25.09 -16.54 14.18
C HIS A 220 25.31 -15.43 15.21
N GLU A 221 26.56 -14.96 15.28
CA GLU A 221 26.89 -13.75 16.03
C GLU A 221 26.66 -12.51 15.16
N ASN A 222 26.19 -11.43 15.79
CA ASN A 222 25.98 -10.17 15.12
C ASN A 222 27.31 -9.41 15.01
N PRO A 223 27.76 -8.97 13.81
CA PRO A 223 28.99 -8.20 13.68
C PRO A 223 28.87 -6.73 14.15
N GLY A 224 27.71 -6.32 14.69
CA GLY A 224 27.48 -4.99 15.25
C GLY A 224 26.02 -4.78 15.68
N GLU A 225 25.52 -3.53 15.65
CA GLU A 225 24.12 -3.26 15.99
C GLU A 225 23.21 -3.72 14.83
N ALA A 226 22.14 -4.46 15.12
CA ALA A 226 21.20 -4.86 14.08
C ALA A 226 19.73 -4.80 14.48
N THR A 227 18.88 -4.63 13.46
CA THR A 227 17.43 -4.65 13.58
C THR A 227 16.82 -5.51 12.48
N VAL A 228 15.67 -6.12 12.78
CA VAL A 228 14.86 -6.90 11.84
C VAL A 228 13.50 -6.22 11.74
N HIS A 229 13.19 -5.63 10.59
CA HIS A 229 11.87 -5.09 10.29
C HIS A 229 11.07 -6.13 9.51
N VAL A 230 9.94 -6.59 10.06
CA VAL A 230 9.07 -7.56 9.39
C VAL A 230 8.21 -6.85 8.34
N LEU A 231 8.33 -7.26 7.08
CA LEU A 231 7.58 -6.66 5.97
C LEU A 231 6.36 -7.52 5.60
N GLN A 232 6.48 -8.85 5.70
CA GLN A 232 5.42 -9.82 5.42
C GLN A 232 5.58 -11.07 6.30
N GLY A 233 4.47 -11.75 6.58
CA GLY A 233 4.44 -13.00 7.34
C GLY A 233 4.75 -12.81 8.82
N ARG A 234 5.08 -13.92 9.49
CA ARG A 234 5.46 -13.95 10.90
C ARG A 234 6.81 -14.61 11.09
N VAL A 235 7.63 -14.03 11.96
CA VAL A 235 8.95 -14.55 12.31
C VAL A 235 9.11 -14.67 13.82
N ARG A 236 10.07 -15.50 14.24
CA ARG A 236 10.54 -15.59 15.61
C ARG A 236 12.04 -15.39 15.64
N LEU A 237 12.49 -14.39 16.39
CA LEU A 237 13.90 -14.20 16.75
C LEU A 237 14.12 -14.87 18.10
N ALA A 238 15.08 -15.77 18.22
CA ALA A 238 15.44 -16.36 19.51
C ALA A 238 16.91 -16.12 19.85
N SER A 239 17.18 -15.90 21.13
CA SER A 239 18.53 -15.68 21.64
C SER A 239 18.62 -16.01 23.13
N ALA A 240 19.60 -16.82 23.51
CA ALA A 240 19.90 -17.17 24.91
C ALA A 240 18.69 -17.68 25.73
N GLY A 241 17.80 -18.46 25.11
CA GLY A 241 16.60 -19.01 25.76
C GLY A 241 15.38 -18.09 25.78
N GLU A 242 15.52 -16.86 25.29
CA GLU A 242 14.42 -15.92 25.06
C GLU A 242 13.99 -15.95 23.58
N ALA A 243 12.70 -15.67 23.32
CA ALA A 243 12.17 -15.59 21.97
C ALA A 243 11.15 -14.48 21.83
N TRP A 244 11.20 -13.77 20.71
CA TRP A 244 10.29 -12.68 20.36
C TRP A 244 9.71 -12.93 18.98
N GLU A 245 8.40 -12.82 18.87
CA GLU A 245 7.70 -12.92 17.58
C GLU A 245 7.49 -11.53 16.98
N GLY A 246 7.54 -11.47 15.66
CA GLY A 246 7.29 -10.24 14.91
C GLY A 246 6.29 -10.49 13.77
N SER A 247 5.45 -9.49 13.55
CA SER A 247 4.41 -9.41 12.52
C SER A 247 4.63 -8.18 11.61
N PRO A 248 3.95 -8.04 10.46
CA PRO A 248 4.24 -6.96 9.52
C PRO A 248 4.12 -5.56 10.16
N GLY A 249 5.19 -4.78 10.07
CA GLY A 249 5.31 -3.47 10.71
C GLY A 249 6.12 -3.47 12.01
N ASP A 250 6.39 -4.64 12.61
CA ASP A 250 7.22 -4.76 13.81
C ASP A 250 8.71 -4.60 13.48
N LEU A 251 9.43 -3.93 14.38
CA LEU A 251 10.88 -3.78 14.37
C LEU A 251 11.46 -4.50 15.60
N LEU A 252 12.16 -5.60 15.37
CA LEU A 252 12.85 -6.35 16.41
C LEU A 252 14.30 -5.85 16.52
N ILE A 253 14.74 -5.49 17.73
CA ILE A 253 16.14 -5.16 18.00
C ILE A 253 16.89 -6.47 18.22
N VAL A 254 17.94 -6.70 17.43
CA VAL A 254 18.72 -7.94 17.51
C VAL A 254 19.72 -7.82 18.67
N PRO A 255 19.69 -8.73 19.65
CA PRO A 255 20.65 -8.73 20.73
C PRO A 255 22.10 -8.89 20.24
N ASP A 256 23.06 -8.25 20.91
CA ASP A 256 24.51 -8.40 20.66
C ASP A 256 25.04 -9.71 21.25
N ARG A 257 24.48 -10.83 20.77
CA ARG A 257 24.81 -12.20 21.16
C ARG A 257 24.26 -13.16 20.10
N ARG A 258 24.57 -14.46 20.22
CA ARG A 258 24.09 -15.48 19.28
C ARG A 258 22.57 -15.50 19.22
N HIS A 259 22.05 -15.49 18.01
CA HIS A 259 20.62 -15.47 17.74
C HIS A 259 20.31 -16.21 16.44
N ASP A 260 19.09 -16.72 16.33
CA ASP A 260 18.54 -17.28 15.10
C ASP A 260 17.20 -16.62 14.75
N LEU A 261 16.81 -16.73 13.48
CA LEU A 261 15.56 -16.20 12.98
C LEU A 261 14.83 -17.29 12.22
N VAL A 262 13.61 -17.60 12.65
CA VAL A 262 12.75 -18.62 12.05
C VAL A 262 11.52 -17.98 11.44
N ALA A 263 11.12 -18.43 10.26
CA ALA A 263 9.87 -18.07 9.63
C ALA A 263 8.74 -18.97 10.15
N LEU A 264 7.73 -18.38 10.80
CA LEU A 264 6.52 -19.09 11.26
C LEU A 264 5.50 -19.24 10.13
N GLU A 265 5.52 -18.28 9.22
CA GLU A 265 4.82 -18.27 7.94
C GLU A 265 5.82 -17.88 6.85
N ASP A 266 5.43 -17.98 5.58
CA ASP A 266 6.18 -17.35 4.50
C ASP A 266 6.39 -15.87 4.81
N ALA A 267 7.64 -15.49 5.03
CA ALA A 267 8.00 -14.22 5.64
C ALA A 267 9.08 -13.49 4.86
N VAL A 268 9.00 -12.17 4.89
CA VAL A 268 10.03 -11.28 4.35
C VAL A 268 10.41 -10.26 5.41
N VAL A 269 11.71 -10.14 5.65
CA VAL A 269 12.26 -9.18 6.61
C VAL A 269 13.31 -8.29 5.94
N LEU A 270 13.43 -7.06 6.44
CA LEU A 270 14.57 -6.19 6.18
C LEU A 270 15.51 -6.24 7.38
N LEU A 271 16.65 -6.91 7.21
CA LEU A 271 17.73 -6.93 8.18
C LEU A 271 18.62 -5.70 7.96
N THR A 272 18.74 -4.85 8.96
CA THR A 272 19.69 -3.73 8.98
C THR A 272 20.81 -4.04 9.96
N VAL A 273 22.07 -3.96 9.54
CA VAL A 273 23.26 -4.18 10.35
C VAL A 273 24.20 -3.01 10.21
N ALA A 274 24.61 -2.40 11.31
CA ALA A 274 25.72 -1.46 11.37
C ALA A 274 26.99 -2.21 11.79
N LYS A 275 27.95 -2.36 10.88
CA LYS A 275 29.21 -3.05 11.17
C LYS A 275 30.05 -2.22 12.14
N ARG A 276 30.65 -2.86 13.15
CA ARG A 276 31.72 -2.22 13.92
C ARG A 276 32.95 -2.02 13.01
N LYS A 277 33.55 -0.83 13.08
CA LYS A 277 34.84 -0.55 12.41
C LYS A 277 35.97 -1.31 13.10
#